data_AF-A0A2B6KCX9-F1
#
_entry.id   AF-A0A2B6KCX9-F1
#
_cell.length_a   1.000
_cell.length_b   1.000
_cell.length_c   1.000
_cell.angle_alpha   90.00
_cell.angle_beta   90.00
_cell.angle_gamma   90.00
#
_symmetry.space_group_name_H-M   'P 1'
#
loop_
_entity.id
_entity.type
_entity.pdbx_description
1 polymer ?
#
loop_
_entity_poly.entity_id
_entity_poly.type
_entity_poly.pdbx_seq_one_letter_code
_entity_poly.pdbx_strand_id
1 'polypeptide(L)'
;MIIIKIVEIKKIIDLSQLDITHLIKESKEEGFHFLLKLVNEYKSKTNTFSKVGEGLYGIFQGDTLIGIGGLNKDPYTRNETIGRLRRFYMSKAYQRKGMGNLLVKRILADAREHFQIVVLYTDTELASQFYTSNGFLKSEEHKGSTHYVKL
;
A
#
# COMPACT_ATOMS: atom_id res chain seq x y z
N MET A 1 -31.07 9.45 6.02
CA MET A 1 -30.68 9.00 4.67
C MET A 1 -29.17 8.81 4.66
N ILE A 2 -28.68 7.57 4.77
CA ILE A 2 -27.25 7.27 4.74
C ILE A 2 -26.83 7.27 3.28
N ILE A 3 -26.10 8.30 2.85
CA ILE A 3 -25.49 8.31 1.52
C ILE A 3 -24.32 7.32 1.57
N ILE A 4 -24.54 6.11 1.06
CA ILE A 4 -23.45 5.15 0.81
C ILE A 4 -22.66 5.72 -0.37
N LYS A 5 -21.57 6.44 -0.08
CA LYS A 5 -20.65 6.83 -1.14
C LYS A 5 -19.87 5.59 -1.59
N ILE A 6 -20.14 5.16 -2.82
CA ILE A 6 -19.46 4.02 -3.45
C ILE A 6 -17.96 4.33 -3.53
N VAL A 7 -17.15 3.37 -3.09
CA VAL A 7 -15.69 3.42 -3.24
C VAL A 7 -15.26 2.37 -4.26
N GLU A 8 -14.21 2.67 -4.99
CA GLU A 8 -13.69 1.79 -6.04
C GLU A 8 -12.20 1.53 -5.81
N ILE A 9 -11.76 0.28 -5.99
CA ILE A 9 -10.33 -0.08 -5.87
C ILE A 9 -9.83 -0.49 -7.23
N LYS A 10 -8.77 0.17 -7.70
CA LYS A 10 -8.14 -0.08 -9.01
C LYS A 10 -6.65 -0.26 -8.87
N LYS A 11 -6.08 -1.08 -9.75
CA LYS A 11 -4.65 -1.02 -10.06
C LYS A 11 -4.39 0.28 -10.84
N ILE A 12 -3.41 1.06 -10.39
CA ILE A 12 -3.00 2.31 -11.01
C ILE A 12 -2.10 1.97 -12.19
N ILE A 13 -2.56 2.28 -13.40
CA ILE A 13 -1.81 2.06 -14.66
C ILE A 13 -0.78 3.15 -14.88
N ASP A 14 -1.15 4.40 -14.62
CA ASP A 14 -0.24 5.54 -14.71
C ASP A 14 -0.45 6.52 -13.55
N LEU A 15 0.51 6.55 -12.61
CA LEU A 15 0.46 7.48 -11.48
C LEU A 15 0.55 8.94 -11.93
N SER A 16 1.14 9.23 -13.09
CA SER A 16 1.29 10.61 -13.57
C SER A 16 -0.03 11.26 -13.99
N GLN A 17 -1.07 10.46 -14.22
CA GLN A 17 -2.42 10.92 -14.57
C GLN A 17 -3.32 11.17 -13.34
N LEU A 18 -2.82 10.93 -12.13
CA LEU A 18 -3.61 11.04 -10.90
C LEU A 18 -3.13 12.21 -10.05
N ASP A 19 -4.08 12.98 -9.50
CA ASP A 19 -3.75 13.96 -8.47
C ASP A 19 -3.59 13.29 -7.10
N ILE A 20 -2.33 13.07 -6.72
CA ILE A 20 -1.93 12.57 -5.40
C ILE A 20 -1.47 13.70 -4.45
N THR A 21 -1.50 14.95 -4.90
CA THR A 21 -0.91 16.10 -4.16
C THR A 21 -1.49 16.23 -2.76
N HIS A 22 -2.80 16.04 -2.63
CA HIS A 22 -3.48 16.12 -1.33
C HIS A 22 -3.00 15.02 -0.36
N LEU A 23 -2.84 13.77 -0.81
CA LEU A 23 -2.29 12.69 0.03
C LEU A 23 -0.83 12.95 0.41
N ILE A 24 -0.01 13.50 -0.49
CA ILE A 24 1.38 13.86 -0.17
C ILE A 24 1.42 14.93 0.92
N LYS A 25 0.57 15.96 0.81
CA LYS A 25 0.49 17.03 1.80
C LYS A 25 0.09 16.45 3.16
N GLU A 26 -0.99 15.69 3.19
CA GLU A 26 -1.53 15.09 4.41
C GLU A 26 -0.53 14.14 5.07
N SER A 27 0.11 13.25 4.29
CA SER A 27 1.09 12.32 4.82
C SER A 27 2.29 13.04 5.43
N LYS A 28 2.75 14.14 4.81
CA LYS A 28 3.86 14.96 5.34
C LYS A 28 3.50 15.65 6.65
N GLU A 29 2.27 16.17 6.77
CA GLU A 29 1.76 16.75 8.01
C GLU A 29 1.72 15.71 9.15
N GLU A 30 1.55 14.42 8.82
CA GLU A 30 1.66 13.30 9.75
C GLU A 30 3.10 12.75 9.93
N GLY A 31 4.11 13.39 9.32
CA GLY A 31 5.52 12.99 9.40
C GLY A 31 5.94 11.91 8.39
N PHE A 32 5.03 11.45 7.53
CA PHE A 32 5.27 10.43 6.52
C PHE A 32 5.73 11.03 5.18
N HIS A 33 6.99 10.78 4.84
CA HIS A 33 7.62 11.29 3.61
C HIS A 33 7.59 10.30 2.44
N PHE A 34 7.10 9.08 2.67
CA PHE A 34 7.21 8.00 1.69
C PHE A 34 6.34 8.19 0.44
N LEU A 35 5.28 9.00 0.48
CA LEU A 35 4.49 9.32 -0.72
C LEU A 35 5.22 10.27 -1.66
N LEU A 36 5.97 11.24 -1.12
CA LEU A 36 6.87 12.04 -1.95
C LEU A 36 7.92 11.14 -2.61
N LYS A 37 8.47 10.18 -1.85
CA LYS A 37 9.41 9.19 -2.38
C LYS A 37 8.78 8.32 -3.47
N LEU A 38 7.52 7.90 -3.30
CA LEU A 38 6.77 7.18 -4.34
C LEU A 38 6.72 7.97 -5.65
N VAL A 39 6.30 9.24 -5.62
CA VAL A 39 6.20 10.08 -6.83
C VAL A 39 7.56 10.27 -7.48
N ASN A 40 8.60 10.53 -6.69
CA ASN A 40 9.96 10.69 -7.20
C ASN A 40 10.49 9.40 -7.84
N GLU A 41 10.33 8.24 -7.17
CA GLU A 41 10.73 6.92 -7.68
C GLU A 41 9.98 6.55 -8.97
N TYR A 42 8.71 6.93 -9.07
CA TYR A 42 7.90 6.71 -10.26
C TYR A 42 8.37 7.60 -11.42
N LYS A 43 8.57 8.90 -11.16
CA LYS A 43 9.05 9.88 -12.16
C LYS A 43 10.44 9.52 -12.70
N SER A 44 11.35 9.06 -11.84
CA SER A 44 12.69 8.62 -12.24
C SER A 44 12.72 7.22 -12.86
N LYS A 45 11.57 6.53 -12.92
CA LYS A 45 11.45 5.12 -13.34
C LYS A 45 12.25 4.13 -12.49
N THR A 46 12.71 4.56 -11.30
CA THR A 46 13.45 3.68 -10.37
C THR A 46 12.54 2.61 -9.78
N ASN A 47 11.27 2.94 -9.54
CA ASN A 47 10.25 1.98 -9.16
C ASN A 47 8.88 2.44 -9.65
N THR A 48 8.34 1.74 -10.64
CA THR A 48 7.00 1.98 -11.19
C THR A 48 6.02 0.86 -10.88
N PHE A 49 6.39 -0.10 -10.01
CA PHE A 49 5.56 -1.26 -9.64
C PHE A 49 5.08 -2.06 -10.85
N SER A 50 5.93 -2.18 -11.87
CA SER A 50 5.60 -2.70 -13.20
C SER A 50 6.17 -4.08 -13.51
N LYS A 51 6.96 -4.67 -12.60
CA LYS A 51 7.46 -6.04 -12.80
C LYS A 51 6.32 -7.05 -12.60
N VAL A 52 6.53 -8.27 -13.08
CA VAL A 52 5.61 -9.39 -12.85
C VAL A 52 5.35 -9.57 -11.35
N GLY A 53 4.07 -9.64 -10.98
CA GLY A 53 3.58 -9.68 -9.61
C GLY A 53 3.49 -8.34 -8.88
N GLU A 54 4.13 -7.29 -9.38
CA GLU A 54 4.06 -5.96 -8.77
C GLU A 54 2.77 -5.22 -9.13
N GLY A 55 2.42 -4.25 -8.30
CA GLY A 55 1.31 -3.36 -8.58
C GLY A 55 1.24 -2.16 -7.65
N LEU A 56 0.77 -1.05 -8.18
CA LEU A 56 0.34 0.11 -7.41
C LEU A 56 -1.19 0.15 -7.45
N TYR A 57 -1.82 0.40 -6.31
CA TYR A 57 -3.27 0.32 -6.15
C TYR A 57 -3.78 1.60 -5.50
N GLY A 58 -4.92 2.07 -5.99
CA GLY A 58 -5.64 3.21 -5.43
C GLY A 58 -7.03 2.81 -5.00
N ILE A 59 -7.51 3.43 -3.93
CA ILE A 59 -8.92 3.42 -3.53
C ILE A 59 -9.49 4.82 -3.75
N PHE A 60 -10.63 4.89 -4.42
CA PHE A 60 -11.21 6.12 -4.96
C PHE A 60 -12.62 6.34 -4.42
N GLN A 61 -13.00 7.60 -4.27
CA GLN A 61 -14.38 8.04 -4.10
C GLN A 61 -14.71 9.04 -5.22
N GLY A 62 -15.47 8.59 -6.21
CA GLY A 62 -15.54 9.30 -7.50
C GLY A 62 -14.15 9.35 -8.12
N ASP A 63 -13.73 10.54 -8.56
CA ASP A 63 -12.40 10.75 -9.15
C ASP A 63 -11.31 11.04 -8.11
N THR A 64 -11.66 11.19 -6.84
CA THR A 64 -10.69 11.48 -5.77
C THR A 64 -10.01 10.20 -5.29
N LEU A 65 -8.68 10.15 -5.40
CA LEU A 65 -7.83 9.12 -4.81
C LEU A 65 -7.77 9.28 -3.29
N ILE A 66 -8.50 8.48 -2.53
CA ILE A 66 -8.58 8.62 -1.05
C ILE A 66 -7.58 7.74 -0.30
N GLY A 67 -6.85 6.86 -1.00
CA GLY A 67 -5.79 6.04 -0.45
C GLY A 67 -5.00 5.30 -1.52
N ILE A 68 -3.79 4.89 -1.18
CA ILE A 68 -2.84 4.28 -2.10
C ILE A 68 -2.01 3.20 -1.39
N GLY A 69 -1.59 2.16 -2.12
CA GLY A 69 -0.70 1.13 -1.62
C GLY A 69 -0.01 0.40 -2.75
N GLY A 70 1.26 0.03 -2.56
CA GLY A 70 2.07 -0.62 -3.58
C GLY A 70 2.62 -1.97 -3.10
N LEU A 71 2.74 -2.90 -4.03
CA LEU A 71 3.33 -4.21 -3.85
C LEU A 71 4.51 -4.36 -4.82
N ASN A 72 5.70 -4.58 -4.27
CA ASN A 72 6.90 -4.92 -5.05
C ASN A 72 7.31 -6.37 -4.80
N LYS A 73 8.17 -6.94 -5.65
CA LYS A 73 9.05 -8.02 -5.21
C LYS A 73 9.92 -7.48 -4.07
N ASP A 74 10.16 -8.25 -3.01
CA ASP A 74 10.93 -7.74 -1.87
C ASP A 74 12.39 -7.45 -2.27
N PRO A 75 12.84 -6.18 -2.28
CA PRO A 75 14.18 -5.83 -2.75
C PRO A 75 15.30 -6.29 -1.80
N TYR A 76 14.98 -6.78 -0.60
CA TYR A 76 15.96 -7.18 0.41
C TYR A 76 16.29 -8.68 0.41
N THR A 77 15.72 -9.43 -0.53
CA THR A 77 15.94 -10.87 -0.70
C THR A 77 16.07 -11.24 -2.17
N ARG A 78 16.69 -12.39 -2.45
CA ARG A 78 16.70 -13.01 -3.79
C ARG A 78 15.50 -13.94 -4.01
N ASN A 79 14.71 -14.22 -2.97
CA ASN A 79 13.54 -15.05 -3.10
C ASN A 79 12.40 -14.29 -3.79
N GLU A 80 12.11 -14.63 -5.04
CA GLU A 80 11.08 -13.96 -5.83
C GLU A 80 9.65 -14.26 -5.36
N THR A 81 9.43 -15.25 -4.48
CA THR A 81 8.11 -15.58 -3.93
C THR A 81 7.72 -14.69 -2.75
N ILE A 82 8.55 -13.72 -2.37
CA ILE A 82 8.27 -12.76 -1.29
C ILE A 82 7.94 -11.39 -1.89
N GLY A 83 6.69 -10.95 -1.68
CA GLY A 83 6.24 -9.61 -1.99
C GLY A 83 6.45 -8.66 -0.81
N ARG A 84 6.56 -7.36 -1.09
CA ARG A 84 6.64 -6.31 -0.07
C ARG A 84 5.55 -5.28 -0.26
N LEU A 85 4.64 -5.19 0.70
CA LEU A 85 3.67 -4.11 0.81
C LEU A 85 4.39 -2.84 1.29
N ARG A 86 4.24 -1.74 0.55
CA ARG A 86 4.90 -0.46 0.82
C ARG A 86 4.10 0.71 0.24
N ARG A 87 4.47 1.92 0.65
CA ARG A 87 3.82 3.17 0.20
C ARG A 87 2.31 3.17 0.48
N PHE A 88 1.91 2.49 1.55
CA PHE A 88 0.51 2.39 1.95
C PHE A 88 0.11 3.63 2.75
N TYR A 89 -0.94 4.32 2.33
CA TYR A 89 -1.48 5.49 3.01
C TYR A 89 -2.97 5.64 2.73
N MET A 90 -3.71 6.08 3.74
CA MET A 90 -5.12 6.44 3.63
C MET A 90 -5.28 7.88 4.11
N SER A 91 -6.02 8.69 3.35
CA SER A 91 -6.39 10.03 3.81
C SER A 91 -7.10 9.94 5.16
N LYS A 92 -6.77 10.84 6.09
CA LYS A 92 -7.26 10.90 7.48
C LYS A 92 -8.78 10.95 7.53
N ALA A 93 -9.40 11.68 6.60
CA ALA A 93 -10.86 11.76 6.49
C ALA A 93 -11.52 10.39 6.22
N TYR A 94 -10.76 9.41 5.73
CA TYR A 94 -11.21 8.06 5.35
C TYR A 94 -10.60 6.95 6.22
N GLN A 95 -9.72 7.30 7.17
CA GLN A 95 -9.20 6.36 8.16
C GLN A 95 -10.29 5.90 9.13
N ARG A 96 -10.09 4.73 9.74
CA ARG A 96 -11.01 4.09 10.70
C ARG A 96 -12.45 3.85 10.18
N LYS A 97 -12.63 3.85 8.86
CA LYS A 97 -13.90 3.55 8.17
C LYS A 97 -13.86 2.24 7.38
N GLY A 98 -12.89 1.36 7.68
CA GLY A 98 -12.70 0.07 6.98
C GLY A 98 -12.04 0.16 5.60
N MET A 99 -11.86 1.37 5.03
CA MET A 99 -11.31 1.58 3.68
C MET A 99 -9.90 1.01 3.50
N GLY A 100 -9.04 1.17 4.50
CA GLY A 100 -7.69 0.57 4.48
C GLY A 100 -7.73 -0.96 4.43
N ASN A 101 -8.69 -1.60 5.12
CA ASN A 101 -8.84 -3.05 5.10
C ASN A 101 -9.25 -3.53 3.71
N LEU A 102 -10.15 -2.81 3.02
CA LEU A 102 -10.54 -3.15 1.66
C LEU A 102 -9.34 -3.08 0.70
N LEU A 103 -8.52 -2.03 0.81
CA LEU A 103 -7.33 -1.87 -0.02
C LEU A 103 -6.29 -2.96 0.25
N VAL A 104 -5.94 -3.23 1.51
CA VAL A 104 -4.99 -4.31 1.85
C VAL A 104 -5.49 -5.67 1.37
N LYS A 105 -6.75 -6.00 1.62
CA LYS A 105 -7.34 -7.27 1.17
C LYS A 105 -7.27 -7.43 -0.35
N ARG A 106 -7.55 -6.36 -1.10
CA ARG A 106 -7.42 -6.40 -2.56
C ARG A 106 -5.97 -6.63 -2.99
N ILE A 107 -5.01 -5.92 -2.40
CA ILE A 107 -3.59 -6.11 -2.70
C ILE A 107 -3.15 -7.55 -2.39
N LEU A 108 -3.56 -8.11 -1.25
CA LEU A 108 -3.21 -9.48 -0.87
C LEU A 108 -3.90 -10.54 -1.74
N ALA A 109 -5.10 -10.26 -2.25
CA ALA A 109 -5.77 -11.16 -3.19
C ALA A 109 -4.97 -11.28 -4.50
N ASP A 110 -4.63 -10.14 -5.11
CA ASP A 110 -3.82 -10.11 -6.34
C ASP A 110 -2.39 -10.67 -6.09
N ALA A 111 -1.85 -10.51 -4.88
CA ALA A 111 -0.53 -11.02 -4.51
C ALA A 111 -0.43 -12.57 -4.53
N ARG A 112 -1.53 -13.29 -4.25
CA ARG A 112 -1.57 -14.77 -4.19
C ARG A 112 -1.19 -15.44 -5.51
N GLU A 113 -1.34 -14.73 -6.62
CA GLU A 113 -0.98 -15.25 -7.94
C GLU A 113 0.54 -15.40 -8.13
N HIS A 114 1.34 -14.66 -7.36
CA HIS A 114 2.78 -14.53 -7.58
C HIS A 114 3.65 -14.73 -6.34
N PHE A 115 3.09 -14.58 -5.14
CA PHE A 115 3.83 -14.58 -3.89
C PHE A 115 3.25 -15.59 -2.90
N GLN A 116 4.14 -16.19 -2.11
CA GLN A 116 3.79 -17.06 -0.98
C GLN A 116 3.75 -16.28 0.34
N ILE A 117 4.51 -15.18 0.41
CA ILE A 117 4.61 -14.34 1.61
C ILE A 117 4.57 -12.87 1.18
N VAL A 118 3.87 -12.05 1.94
CA VAL A 118 3.98 -10.59 1.85
C VAL A 118 4.53 -10.03 3.14
N VAL A 119 5.58 -9.23 3.04
CA VAL A 119 6.22 -8.54 4.17
C VAL A 119 5.97 -7.04 4.11
N LEU A 120 6.13 -6.36 5.24
CA LEU A 120 6.11 -4.90 5.31
C LEU A 120 6.97 -4.39 6.45
N TYR A 121 7.26 -3.09 6.41
CA TYR A 121 7.86 -2.37 7.51
C TYR A 121 6.90 -1.30 8.00
N THR A 122 6.77 -1.17 9.31
CA THR A 122 6.17 -0.03 9.98
C THR A 122 6.82 0.18 11.35
N ASP A 123 6.90 1.43 11.76
CA ASP A 123 7.46 1.94 13.01
C ASP A 123 6.41 2.61 13.90
N THR A 124 5.13 2.56 13.51
CA THR A 124 4.03 3.11 14.31
C THR A 124 3.18 1.98 14.88
N GLU A 125 2.81 2.09 16.15
CA GLU A 125 1.97 1.10 16.81
C GLU A 125 0.57 1.04 16.17
N LEU A 126 0.03 2.18 15.73
CA LEU A 126 -1.26 2.24 15.03
C LEU A 126 -1.26 1.42 13.73
N ALA A 127 -0.22 1.55 12.90
CA ALA A 127 -0.11 0.77 11.68
C ALA A 127 0.19 -0.71 11.99
N SER A 128 0.97 -0.99 13.03
CA SER A 128 1.23 -2.37 13.48
C SER A 128 -0.06 -3.10 13.87
N GLN A 129 -0.95 -2.45 14.64
CA GLN A 129 -2.26 -2.99 14.97
C GLN A 129 -3.14 -3.16 13.72
N PHE A 130 -3.13 -2.18 12.82
CA PHE A 130 -3.86 -2.26 11.55
C PHE A 130 -3.44 -3.49 10.72
N TYR A 131 -2.14 -3.71 10.53
CA TYR A 131 -1.67 -4.88 9.77
C TYR A 131 -1.93 -6.19 10.50
N THR A 132 -1.77 -6.23 11.82
CA THR A 132 -2.12 -7.42 12.62
C THR A 132 -3.60 -7.78 12.47
N SER A 133 -4.50 -6.80 12.48
CA SER A 133 -5.93 -7.01 12.24
C SER A 133 -6.28 -7.49 10.83
N ASN A 134 -5.35 -7.35 9.88
CA ASN A 134 -5.46 -7.86 8.51
C ASN A 134 -4.67 -9.18 8.29
N GLY A 135 -4.30 -9.87 9.37
CA GLY A 135 -3.70 -11.20 9.31
C GLY A 135 -2.17 -11.24 9.25
N PHE A 136 -1.50 -10.08 9.35
CA PHE A 136 -0.05 -10.07 9.46
C PHE A 136 0.41 -10.46 10.87
N LEU A 137 1.55 -11.14 10.97
CA LEU A 137 2.23 -11.48 12.21
C LEU A 137 3.46 -10.59 12.38
N LYS A 138 3.69 -10.10 13.61
CA LYS A 138 4.93 -9.40 13.95
C LYS A 138 6.10 -10.40 13.92
N SER A 139 7.17 -10.08 13.21
CA SER A 139 8.39 -10.90 13.14
C SER A 139 9.54 -10.11 12.52
N GLU A 140 10.76 -10.47 12.92
CA GLU A 140 12.01 -9.96 12.33
C GLU A 140 12.69 -10.99 11.42
N GLU A 141 12.04 -12.13 11.13
CA GLU A 141 12.59 -13.22 10.31
C GLU A 141 12.96 -12.77 8.88
N HIS A 142 12.20 -11.81 8.32
CA HIS A 142 12.48 -11.26 7.00
C HIS A 142 13.21 -9.91 7.12
N LYS A 143 14.40 -9.83 6.52
CA LYS A 143 15.27 -8.65 6.58
C LYS A 143 14.53 -7.35 6.23
N GLY A 144 14.67 -6.35 7.09
CA GLY A 144 14.08 -5.02 6.88
C GLY A 144 12.54 -5.03 6.89
N SER A 145 11.91 -6.01 7.52
CA SER A 145 10.47 -6.06 7.77
C SER A 145 10.19 -6.11 9.27
N THR A 146 8.99 -5.69 9.65
CA THR A 146 8.48 -5.86 11.01
C THR A 146 7.29 -6.82 11.06
N HIS A 147 6.67 -7.08 9.91
CA HIS A 147 5.51 -7.96 9.80
C HIS A 147 5.53 -8.76 8.51
N TYR A 148 4.89 -9.93 8.54
CA TYR A 148 4.66 -10.76 7.36
C TYR A 148 3.28 -11.43 7.42
N VAL A 149 2.77 -11.84 6.26
CA VAL A 149 1.59 -12.70 6.12
C VAL A 149 1.88 -13.79 5.10
N LYS A 150 1.46 -15.02 5.38
CA LYS A 150 1.46 -16.11 4.40
C LYS A 150 0.21 -16.01 3.54
N LEU A 151 0.40 -16.11 2.24
CA LEU A 151 -0.62 -16.04 1.20
C LEU A 151 -1.14 -17.43 0.82
#